data_AF-A0A1Y3XMX4-F1
#
_entry.id   AF-A0A1Y3XMX4-F1
#
_cell.length_a   1.000
_cell.length_b   1.000
_cell.length_c   1.000
_cell.angle_alpha   90.00
_cell.angle_beta   90.00
_cell.angle_gamma   90.00
#
_symmetry.space_group_name_H-M   'P 1'
#
loop_
_entity.id
_entity.type
_entity.pdbx_description
1 polymer ?
#
loop_
_entity_poly.entity_id
_entity_poly.type
_entity_poly.pdbx_seq_one_letter_code
_entity_poly.pdbx_strand_id
1 'polypeptide(L)'
;KRGGILDRRMGGAMYPREDRGRILADLEESGMLPGAFARSRPGSPSASTLRRWARQAEEGLLEVPRREVRGRAEGRPRHGRYPGETVAEAVRLVSGGARPADVARRLGVSSGGLVRSWCRRAAGAGRTPWRGAVRMGGPAEDRIAELEAELAEERMRCAALRELMRDPKAGDPASLSNSRKAELGERLRRGCGYRLRDVLTLLRISKSSYEYARRANEARGERSERVARRVRRAWEASGRTYGYRRVWASVRSGADGLPPEGVSQLEARRAMRAAGISGRRPRAGRPWSSYAGETDDRPANAPRERAAARRAAGEDFRLAHDFSAPAPGELAVTDVTEFSIPAGKVYLSPVIDCFDGAPAAWSISRHPDSALCDGSLRAYLDGLPAGSAPTVHTDGGATYRSASWKAIAGERGAARSMSRKACCQDNARAEGFFGTLKEEFFYGRDWSGASLAAFEEELDGYLRWYATGRLKAFREGGRTVYDTIAGRRGRLGYAT
;
A
#
# COMPACT_ATOMS: atom_id res chain seq x y z
N LYS A 1 37.52 0.05 89.67
CA LYS A 1 38.59 -0.97 89.62
C LYS A 1 39.73 -0.42 88.75
N ARG A 2 40.89 -0.18 89.41
CA ARG A 2 42.26 0.07 88.87
C ARG A 2 42.38 1.25 87.89
N GLY A 3 42.93 2.42 88.21
CA GLY A 3 43.87 2.77 89.27
C GLY A 3 45.32 2.62 88.80
N GLY A 4 45.98 3.77 88.60
CA GLY A 4 47.44 3.94 88.61
C GLY A 4 48.18 3.56 87.31
N ILE A 5 49.28 4.18 86.92
CA ILE A 5 50.27 4.94 87.69
C ILE A 5 50.91 5.99 86.77
N LEU A 6 51.06 7.19 87.36
CA LEU A 6 52.04 8.25 87.13
C LEU A 6 53.13 7.98 86.08
N ASP A 7 53.25 8.88 85.11
CA ASP A 7 54.51 9.64 84.94
C ASP A 7 54.28 10.91 84.10
N ARG A 8 54.19 12.07 84.78
CA ARG A 8 54.42 13.39 84.16
C ARG A 8 55.02 14.30 85.21
N ARG A 9 56.32 14.11 85.45
CA ARG A 9 57.20 15.23 85.79
C ARG A 9 58.08 15.53 84.58
N MET A 10 58.17 16.83 84.28
CA MET A 10 59.25 17.47 83.51
C MET A 10 59.24 17.26 81.99
N GLY A 11 58.70 18.26 81.28
CA GLY A 11 58.85 18.40 79.84
C GLY A 11 57.67 19.15 79.23
N GLY A 12 57.76 20.49 79.20
CA GLY A 12 56.85 21.32 78.42
C GLY A 12 56.66 20.71 77.03
N ALA A 13 55.41 20.71 76.56
CA ALA A 13 55.04 20.05 75.31
C ALA A 13 56.02 20.44 74.19
N MET A 14 56.86 19.50 73.76
CA MET A 14 57.96 19.68 72.80
C MET A 14 57.55 20.39 71.50
N TYR A 15 56.23 20.47 71.24
CA TYR A 15 55.63 21.26 70.18
C TYR A 15 54.39 22.01 70.73
N PRO A 16 54.42 23.36 70.79
CA PRO A 16 53.26 24.23 70.96
C PRO A 16 52.12 23.88 69.99
N ARG A 17 50.87 24.18 70.35
CA ARG A 17 49.68 23.80 69.54
C ARG A 17 49.75 24.37 68.12
N GLU A 18 50.26 25.58 67.97
CA GLU A 18 50.50 26.23 66.66
C GLU A 18 51.57 25.51 65.84
N ASP A 19 52.66 25.07 66.47
CA ASP A 19 53.74 24.34 65.79
C ASP A 19 53.29 22.95 65.34
N ARG A 20 52.37 22.31 66.05
CA ARG A 20 51.76 21.04 65.60
C ARG A 20 50.99 21.21 64.29
N GLY A 21 50.24 22.30 64.18
CA GLY A 21 49.51 22.67 62.96
C GLY A 21 50.47 22.95 61.80
N ARG A 22 51.53 23.72 62.05
CA ARG A 22 52.59 24.00 61.05
C ARG A 22 53.34 22.75 60.61
N ILE A 23 53.71 21.87 61.54
CA ILE A 23 54.41 20.61 61.22
C ILE A 23 53.51 19.65 60.42
N LEU A 24 52.21 19.62 60.72
CA LEU A 24 51.26 18.88 59.87
C LEU A 24 51.12 19.52 58.49
N ALA A 25 51.08 20.85 58.40
CA ALA A 25 51.06 21.54 57.11
C ALA A 25 52.34 21.27 56.30
N ASP A 26 53.52 21.21 56.94
CA ASP A 26 54.79 20.85 56.31
C ASP A 26 54.82 19.37 55.88
N LEU A 27 54.25 18.48 56.68
CA LEU A 27 54.07 17.06 56.32
C LEU A 27 53.15 16.96 55.10
N GLU A 28 52.03 17.65 55.12
CA GLU A 28 51.09 17.75 54.01
C GLU A 28 51.73 18.40 52.80
N GLU A 29 52.59 19.41 52.92
CA GLU A 29 53.26 20.03 51.78
C GLU A 29 54.33 19.10 51.19
N SER A 30 55.11 18.42 52.04
CA SER A 30 56.19 17.52 51.61
C SER A 30 55.69 16.32 50.79
N GLY A 31 54.47 15.85 51.09
CA GLY A 31 53.85 14.66 50.53
C GLY A 31 54.52 13.34 50.97
N MET A 32 55.36 13.40 52.00
CA MET A 32 55.98 12.22 52.59
C MET A 32 54.98 11.43 53.46
N LEU A 33 55.20 10.13 53.60
CA LEU A 33 54.52 9.35 54.64
C LEU A 33 55.00 9.83 56.03
N PRO A 34 54.16 9.78 57.09
CA PRO A 34 54.55 10.22 58.44
C PRO A 34 55.86 9.60 58.96
N GLY A 35 56.15 8.34 58.57
CA GLY A 35 57.40 7.68 58.93
C GLY A 35 58.63 8.19 58.17
N ALA A 36 58.48 8.57 56.91
CA ALA A 36 59.56 9.16 56.12
C ALA A 36 59.83 10.60 56.58
N PHE A 37 58.77 11.38 56.82
CA PHE A 37 58.87 12.73 57.37
C PHE A 37 59.56 12.76 58.73
N ALA A 38 59.17 11.86 59.65
CA ALA A 38 59.80 11.73 60.96
C ALA A 38 61.30 11.42 60.92
N ARG A 39 61.78 10.75 59.86
CA ARG A 39 63.21 10.45 59.65
C ARG A 39 63.96 11.54 58.89
N SER A 40 63.25 12.44 58.22
CA SER A 40 63.84 13.40 57.28
C SER A 40 64.58 14.55 57.97
N ARG A 41 64.27 14.86 59.24
CA ARG A 41 64.89 15.97 59.98
C ARG A 41 65.13 15.59 61.44
N PRO A 42 66.31 15.91 62.02
CA PRO A 42 66.54 15.80 63.46
C PRO A 42 65.51 16.62 64.24
N GLY A 43 64.93 16.04 65.29
CA GLY A 43 63.88 16.71 66.06
C GLY A 43 62.52 16.76 65.37
N SER A 44 62.21 15.82 64.47
CA SER A 44 60.84 15.64 63.97
C SER A 44 59.98 14.80 64.93
N PRO A 45 58.67 15.04 65.05
CA PRO A 45 57.79 14.19 65.83
C PRO A 45 57.76 12.76 65.27
N SER A 46 57.58 11.78 66.13
CA SER A 46 57.48 10.38 65.72
C SER A 46 56.29 10.15 64.77
N ALA A 47 56.38 9.12 63.93
CA ALA A 47 55.32 8.75 62.99
C ALA A 47 53.96 8.47 63.67
N SER A 48 53.97 8.00 64.92
CA SER A 48 52.76 7.82 65.73
C SER A 48 52.18 9.14 66.21
N THR A 49 53.04 10.10 66.56
CA THR A 49 52.65 11.45 66.97
C THR A 49 52.01 12.23 65.82
N LEU A 50 52.62 12.21 64.63
CA LEU A 50 52.07 12.84 63.43
C LEU A 50 50.70 12.27 63.05
N ARG A 51 50.52 10.94 63.13
CA ARG A 51 49.21 10.30 62.88
C ARG A 51 48.15 10.67 63.91
N ARG A 52 48.55 10.87 65.17
CA ARG A 52 47.64 11.34 66.22
C ARG A 52 47.21 12.78 65.95
N TRP A 53 48.14 13.66 65.57
CA TRP A 53 47.81 15.05 65.24
C TRP A 53 46.94 15.14 63.99
N ALA A 54 47.17 14.31 62.96
CA ALA A 54 46.33 14.27 61.77
C ALA A 54 44.86 13.93 62.11
N ARG A 55 44.61 12.95 62.99
CA ARG A 55 43.26 12.65 63.49
C ARG A 55 42.65 13.81 64.28
N GLN A 56 43.46 14.50 65.10
CA GLN A 56 43.00 15.70 65.79
C GLN A 56 42.61 16.82 64.83
N ALA A 57 43.30 16.96 63.69
CA ALA A 57 42.93 17.91 62.65
C ALA A 57 41.63 17.52 61.93
N GLU A 58 41.44 16.23 61.61
CA GLU A 58 40.18 15.70 61.05
C GLU A 58 38.98 15.92 62.00
N GLU A 59 39.19 15.80 63.31
CA GLU A 59 38.20 16.04 64.36
C GLU A 59 38.01 17.53 64.70
N GLY A 60 38.73 18.45 64.04
CA GLY A 60 38.67 19.89 64.27
C GLY A 60 39.34 20.39 65.56
N LEU A 61 40.08 19.52 66.26
CA LEU A 61 40.79 19.82 67.51
C LEU A 61 42.15 20.48 67.29
N LEU A 62 42.66 20.49 66.06
CA LEU A 62 43.93 21.11 65.69
C LEU A 62 43.79 21.87 64.37
N GLU A 63 44.08 23.17 64.39
CA GLU A 63 44.06 23.99 63.19
C GLU A 63 45.34 23.77 62.37
N VAL A 64 45.18 23.40 61.10
CA VAL A 64 46.27 23.16 60.16
C VAL A 64 46.20 24.25 59.07
N PRO A 65 47.21 25.13 58.96
CA PRO A 65 47.25 26.15 57.92
C PRO A 65 47.15 25.50 56.54
N ARG A 66 46.23 25.98 55.69
CA ARG A 66 46.11 25.50 54.31
C ARG A 66 47.36 25.92 53.52
N ARG A 67 48.11 24.95 53.00
CA ARG A 67 49.20 25.13 52.05
C ARG A 67 48.74 24.70 50.66
N GLU A 68 49.16 25.42 49.62
CA GLU A 68 48.90 25.00 48.24
C GLU A 68 49.63 23.68 47.96
N VAL A 69 48.87 22.68 47.52
CA VAL A 69 49.45 21.38 47.17
C VAL A 69 50.10 21.50 45.81
N ARG A 70 51.44 21.51 45.79
CA ARG A 70 52.24 21.52 44.57
C ARG A 70 51.73 20.46 43.58
N GLY A 71 51.50 20.86 42.32
CA GLY A 71 51.13 19.97 41.22
C GLY A 71 49.70 19.43 41.25
N ARG A 72 48.81 19.94 42.11
CA ARG A 72 47.39 19.52 42.16
C ARG A 72 46.65 19.91 40.88
N ALA A 73 45.97 18.95 40.27
CA ALA A 73 45.22 19.15 39.03
C ALA A 73 43.80 19.69 39.30
N GLU A 74 43.69 20.92 39.81
CA GLU A 74 42.41 21.59 39.99
C GLU A 74 41.80 22.01 38.64
N GLY A 75 40.47 21.91 38.51
CA GLY A 75 39.74 22.43 37.34
C GLY A 75 39.95 21.70 36.00
N ARG A 76 40.56 20.51 35.98
CA ARG A 76 40.83 19.78 34.72
C ARG A 76 39.52 19.34 34.01
N PRO A 77 39.32 19.69 32.72
CA PRO A 77 38.19 19.20 31.94
C PRO A 77 38.20 17.67 31.79
N ARG A 78 37.01 17.05 31.71
CA ARG A 78 36.78 15.59 31.79
C ARG A 78 37.65 14.73 30.84
N HIS A 79 38.22 15.32 29.78
CA HIS A 79 39.10 14.64 28.81
C HIS A 79 40.46 15.31 28.54
N GLY A 80 40.88 16.33 29.30
CA GLY A 80 42.17 17.03 29.09
C GLY A 80 43.42 16.22 29.50
N ARG A 81 44.60 16.50 28.95
CA ARG A 81 45.84 15.90 29.51
C ARG A 81 46.13 16.49 30.90
N TYR A 82 46.74 15.71 31.78
CA TYR A 82 47.22 16.23 33.06
C TYR A 82 48.39 17.19 32.81
N PRO A 83 48.49 18.32 33.54
CA PRO A 83 49.62 19.24 33.45
C PRO A 83 50.95 18.51 33.66
N GLY A 84 51.99 18.96 32.97
CA GLY A 84 53.34 18.38 33.10
C GLY A 84 53.86 18.42 34.53
N GLU A 85 53.53 19.48 35.27
CA GLU A 85 53.86 19.66 36.69
C GLU A 85 53.20 18.60 37.59
N THR A 86 51.94 18.26 37.34
CA THR A 86 51.24 17.18 38.06
C THR A 86 51.93 15.83 37.82
N VAL A 87 52.38 15.57 36.60
CA VAL A 87 53.08 14.32 36.26
C VAL A 87 54.45 14.26 36.94
N ALA A 88 55.22 15.35 36.90
CA ALA A 88 56.53 15.44 37.53
C ALA A 88 56.45 15.27 39.06
N GLU A 89 55.47 15.92 39.68
CA GLU A 89 55.24 15.82 41.13
C GLU A 89 54.78 14.42 41.55
N ALA A 90 53.91 13.78 40.76
CA ALA A 90 53.48 12.41 41.01
C ALA A 90 54.66 11.42 40.99
N VAL A 91 55.59 11.58 40.04
CA VAL A 91 56.82 10.78 39.97
C VAL A 91 57.71 11.03 41.18
N ARG A 92 57.93 12.31 41.54
CA ARG A 92 58.75 12.70 42.71
C ARG A 92 58.22 12.06 44.01
N LEU A 93 56.91 12.11 44.25
CA LEU A 93 56.28 11.58 45.46
C LEU A 93 56.37 10.05 45.54
N VAL A 94 56.17 9.34 44.43
CA VAL A 94 56.32 7.88 44.39
C VAL A 94 57.78 7.45 44.57
N SER A 95 58.73 8.16 43.94
CA SER A 95 60.17 7.94 44.17
C SER A 95 60.56 8.19 45.64
N GLY A 96 59.86 9.07 46.34
CA GLY A 96 59.98 9.31 47.79
C GLY A 96 59.27 8.27 48.68
N GLY A 97 58.69 7.20 48.11
CA GLY A 97 58.06 6.11 48.84
C GLY A 97 56.55 6.24 49.09
N ALA A 98 55.89 7.24 48.50
CA ALA A 98 54.43 7.36 48.60
C ALA A 98 53.71 6.29 47.76
N ARG A 99 52.56 5.79 48.25
CA ARG A 99 51.76 4.82 47.50
C ARG A 99 51.06 5.53 46.33
N PRO A 100 51.05 4.95 45.11
CA PRO A 100 50.43 5.59 43.94
C PRO A 100 48.95 5.98 44.11
N ALA A 101 48.19 5.23 44.92
CA ALA A 101 46.79 5.56 45.22
C ALA A 101 46.64 6.82 46.09
N ASP A 102 47.58 7.06 47.01
CA ASP A 102 47.59 8.22 47.89
C ASP A 102 48.02 9.47 47.10
N VAL A 103 49.03 9.31 46.23
CA VAL A 103 49.45 10.35 45.28
C VAL A 103 48.33 10.76 44.34
N ALA A 104 47.54 9.79 43.85
CA ALA A 104 46.40 10.10 42.98
C ALA A 104 45.33 10.96 43.68
N ARG A 105 44.95 10.59 44.90
CA ARG A 105 44.00 11.38 45.71
C ARG A 105 44.53 12.79 46.00
N ARG A 106 45.81 12.88 46.38
CA ARG A 106 46.47 14.14 46.70
C ARG A 106 46.49 15.12 45.52
N LEU A 107 46.85 14.63 44.34
CA LEU A 107 47.02 15.47 43.16
C LEU A 107 45.74 15.63 42.32
N GLY A 108 44.60 15.05 42.73
CA GLY A 108 43.37 15.09 41.94
C GLY A 108 43.43 14.25 40.65
N VAL A 109 44.24 13.19 40.64
CA VAL A 109 44.40 12.28 39.51
C VAL A 109 43.40 11.14 39.61
N SER A 110 42.82 10.76 38.46
CA SER A 110 41.71 9.80 38.36
C SER A 110 42.00 8.41 38.92
N SER A 111 43.26 7.94 38.92
CA SER A 111 43.61 6.65 39.53
C SER A 111 45.09 6.51 39.86
N GLY A 112 45.40 5.70 40.87
CA GLY A 112 46.78 5.27 41.17
C GLY A 112 47.41 4.40 40.06
N GLY A 113 46.61 3.78 39.19
CA GLY A 113 47.10 3.05 38.02
C GLY A 113 47.77 3.95 36.99
N LEU A 114 47.22 5.15 36.79
CA LEU A 114 47.79 6.16 35.90
C LEU A 114 49.12 6.69 36.46
N VAL A 115 49.19 6.95 37.77
CA VAL A 115 50.43 7.35 38.46
C VAL A 115 51.52 6.29 38.30
N ARG A 116 51.19 4.98 38.40
CA ARG A 116 52.14 3.88 38.11
C ARG A 116 52.63 3.90 36.67
N SER A 117 51.76 4.19 35.70
CA SER A 117 52.16 4.34 34.29
C SER A 117 53.16 5.48 34.12
N TRP A 118 52.95 6.61 34.79
CA TRP A 118 53.88 7.75 34.74
C TRP A 118 55.25 7.41 35.33
N CYS A 119 55.28 6.72 36.47
CA CYS A 119 56.54 6.26 37.09
C CYS A 119 57.29 5.27 36.18
N ARG A 120 56.59 4.33 35.53
CA ARG A 120 57.20 3.40 34.56
C ARG A 120 57.80 4.13 33.36
N ARG A 121 57.11 5.14 32.83
CA ARG A 121 57.62 5.99 31.74
C ARG A 121 58.84 6.80 32.17
N ALA A 122 58.85 7.33 33.39
CA ALA A 122 59.98 8.08 33.94
C ALA A 122 61.20 7.19 34.23
N ALA A 123 60.98 5.94 34.65
CA ALA A 123 62.04 4.96 34.92
C ALA A 123 62.62 4.29 33.65
N GLY A 124 62.28 4.79 32.45
CA GLY A 124 62.75 4.22 31.18
C GLY A 124 62.15 2.85 30.82
N ALA A 125 61.28 2.29 31.67
CA ALA A 125 60.63 1.00 31.46
C ALA A 125 59.32 1.18 30.68
N GLY A 126 59.44 1.42 29.36
CA GLY A 126 58.32 1.23 28.44
C GLY A 126 58.31 2.06 27.16
N ARG A 127 59.14 1.68 26.19
CA ARG A 127 58.75 1.64 24.77
C ARG A 127 59.65 0.66 24.02
N THR A 128 59.08 -0.42 23.51
CA THR A 128 59.61 -1.10 22.32
C THR A 128 59.52 -0.08 21.18
N PRO A 129 60.57 0.16 20.39
CA PRO A 129 60.52 1.15 19.32
C PRO A 129 59.56 0.69 18.23
N TRP A 130 58.52 1.49 17.96
CA TRP A 130 57.88 1.47 16.65
C TRP A 130 58.87 2.18 15.71
N ARG A 131 59.67 1.39 14.97
CA ARG A 131 60.48 1.90 13.87
C ARG A 131 59.56 2.21 12.70
N GLY A 132 59.73 3.41 12.14
CA GLY A 132 59.26 3.74 10.80
C GLY A 132 58.22 4.84 10.78
N ALA A 133 58.69 6.09 10.79
CA ALA A 133 58.04 7.10 9.95
C ALA A 133 58.18 6.63 8.50
N VAL A 134 57.26 5.77 8.05
CA VAL A 134 57.00 5.58 6.63
C VAL A 134 56.20 6.81 6.23
N ARG A 135 56.74 7.62 5.32
CA ARG A 135 55.92 8.56 4.56
C ARG A 135 54.77 7.74 3.98
N MET A 136 53.53 8.01 4.41
CA MET A 136 52.36 7.53 3.68
C MET A 136 52.32 8.33 2.39
N GLY A 137 52.93 7.72 1.39
CA GLY A 137 52.81 7.99 -0.03
C GLY A 137 53.10 6.63 -0.65
N GLY A 138 52.05 5.91 -1.02
CA GLY A 138 52.09 4.50 -1.42
C GLY A 138 51.20 3.57 -0.56
N PRO A 139 51.33 2.25 -0.71
CA PRO A 139 50.27 1.22 -0.87
C PRO A 139 49.11 1.17 0.11
N ALA A 140 49.19 1.84 1.27
CA ALA A 140 48.10 1.93 2.22
C ALA A 140 47.12 3.07 1.87
N GLU A 141 47.57 4.17 1.26
CA GLU A 141 46.65 5.16 0.65
C GLU A 141 45.96 4.58 -0.58
N ASP A 142 46.71 3.84 -1.40
CA ASP A 142 46.15 3.09 -2.54
C ASP A 142 45.15 2.03 -2.06
N ARG A 143 45.44 1.33 -0.96
CA ARG A 143 44.52 0.35 -0.36
C ARG A 143 43.28 1.00 0.25
N ILE A 144 43.40 2.19 0.87
CA ILE A 144 42.25 2.94 1.37
C ILE A 144 41.38 3.38 0.19
N ALA A 145 41.97 3.94 -0.87
CA ALA A 145 41.26 4.35 -2.06
C ALA A 145 40.59 3.15 -2.77
N GLU A 146 41.26 2.00 -2.81
CA GLU A 146 40.72 0.73 -3.33
C GLU A 146 39.53 0.24 -2.49
N LEU A 147 39.65 0.22 -1.16
CA LEU A 147 38.57 -0.17 -0.25
C LEU A 147 37.39 0.82 -0.29
N GLU A 148 37.65 2.12 -0.46
CA GLU A 148 36.61 3.12 -0.65
C GLU A 148 35.88 2.95 -1.98
N ALA A 149 36.60 2.58 -3.05
CA ALA A 149 36.03 2.25 -4.35
C ALA A 149 35.18 0.95 -4.29
N GLU A 150 35.69 -0.11 -3.65
CA GLU A 150 34.95 -1.35 -3.40
C GLU A 150 33.67 -1.07 -2.59
N LEU A 151 33.76 -0.26 -1.52
CA LEU A 151 32.61 0.10 -0.70
C LEU A 151 31.58 0.92 -1.49
N ALA A 152 32.02 1.82 -2.36
CA ALA A 152 31.12 2.59 -3.23
C ALA A 152 30.38 1.68 -4.23
N GLU A 153 31.10 0.73 -4.83
CA GLU A 153 30.51 -0.27 -5.73
C GLU A 153 29.50 -1.16 -5.00
N GLU A 154 29.86 -1.69 -3.82
CA GLU A 154 28.97 -2.53 -3.02
C GLU A 154 27.75 -1.77 -2.51
N ARG A 155 27.90 -0.50 -2.13
CA ARG A 155 26.75 0.37 -1.80
C ARG A 155 25.79 0.52 -2.98
N MET A 156 26.33 0.66 -4.18
CA MET A 156 25.53 0.77 -5.40
C MET A 156 24.87 -0.56 -5.80
N ARG A 157 25.57 -1.69 -5.66
CA ARG A 157 25.01 -3.04 -5.80
C ARG A 157 23.87 -3.25 -4.82
N CYS A 158 24.06 -2.90 -3.55
CA CYS A 158 23.02 -2.94 -2.53
C CYS A 158 21.84 -2.02 -2.85
N ALA A 159 22.06 -0.81 -3.39
CA ALA A 159 20.98 0.08 -3.82
C ALA A 159 20.18 -0.52 -4.99
N ALA A 160 20.87 -1.10 -5.99
CA ALA A 160 20.23 -1.78 -7.10
C ALA A 160 19.45 -3.02 -6.65
N LEU A 161 20.01 -3.82 -5.75
CA LEU A 161 19.33 -4.99 -5.16
C LEU A 161 18.10 -4.56 -4.35
N ARG A 162 18.18 -3.49 -3.55
CA ARG A 162 17.01 -2.93 -2.84
C ARG A 162 15.92 -2.44 -3.80
N GLU A 163 16.30 -1.78 -4.89
CA GLU A 163 15.35 -1.37 -5.93
C GLU A 163 14.78 -2.57 -6.69
N LEU A 164 15.54 -3.67 -6.84
CA LEU A 164 15.07 -4.92 -7.44
C LEU A 164 14.16 -5.72 -6.51
N MET A 165 14.39 -5.68 -5.20
CA MET A 165 13.53 -6.32 -4.19
C MET A 165 12.10 -5.76 -4.19
N ARG A 166 11.84 -4.62 -4.87
CA ARG A 166 10.48 -4.11 -5.12
C ARG A 166 9.71 -4.93 -6.18
N ASP A 167 10.38 -5.77 -6.97
CA ASP A 167 9.78 -6.74 -7.90
C ASP A 167 10.25 -8.17 -7.52
N PRO A 168 9.40 -9.00 -6.88
CA PRO A 168 9.78 -10.30 -6.35
C PRO A 168 10.20 -11.35 -7.41
N LYS A 169 10.15 -11.01 -8.71
CA LYS A 169 10.60 -11.87 -9.82
C LYS A 169 11.94 -11.45 -10.44
N ALA A 170 12.62 -10.45 -9.88
CA ALA A 170 13.91 -10.02 -10.38
C ALA A 170 15.05 -10.89 -9.84
N GLY A 171 15.81 -11.54 -10.74
CA GLY A 171 17.09 -12.18 -10.42
C GLY A 171 18.25 -11.18 -10.43
N ASP A 172 19.43 -11.60 -10.88
CA ASP A 172 20.63 -10.73 -11.02
C ASP A 172 20.33 -9.49 -11.89
N PRO A 173 20.65 -8.25 -11.45
CA PRO A 173 20.54 -7.03 -12.27
C PRO A 173 21.11 -7.15 -13.70
N ALA A 174 22.18 -7.94 -13.89
CA ALA A 174 22.79 -8.16 -15.20
C ALA A 174 21.94 -9.04 -16.13
N SER A 175 21.05 -9.87 -15.58
CA SER A 175 20.15 -10.78 -16.31
C SER A 175 18.86 -10.11 -16.78
N LEU A 176 18.62 -8.86 -16.39
CA LEU A 176 17.43 -8.11 -16.78
C LEU A 176 17.42 -7.77 -18.27
N SER A 177 16.23 -7.66 -18.86
CA SER A 177 16.09 -7.12 -20.22
C SER A 177 16.57 -5.67 -20.29
N ASN A 178 17.04 -5.22 -21.45
CA ASN A 178 17.52 -3.82 -21.63
C ASN A 178 16.46 -2.78 -21.21
N SER A 179 15.18 -3.08 -21.41
CA SER A 179 14.05 -2.24 -20.95
C SER A 179 14.00 -2.13 -19.42
N ARG A 180 14.15 -3.25 -18.70
CA ARG A 180 14.20 -3.26 -17.23
C ARG A 180 15.48 -2.64 -16.68
N LYS A 181 16.62 -2.86 -17.34
CA LYS A 181 17.89 -2.19 -17.02
C LYS A 181 17.76 -0.67 -17.15
N ALA A 182 17.14 -0.18 -18.22
CA ALA A 182 16.92 1.25 -18.39
C ALA A 182 16.02 1.85 -17.30
N GLU A 183 14.97 1.14 -16.91
CA GLU A 183 14.05 1.56 -15.83
C GLU A 183 14.74 1.59 -14.46
N LEU A 184 15.47 0.52 -14.10
CA LEU A 184 16.27 0.45 -12.88
C LEU A 184 17.35 1.54 -12.89
N GLY A 185 18.00 1.75 -14.03
CA GLY A 185 19.03 2.78 -14.17
C GLY A 185 18.48 4.18 -13.97
N GLU A 186 17.31 4.51 -14.52
CA GLU A 186 16.66 5.79 -14.25
C GLU A 186 16.27 5.95 -12.77
N ARG A 187 15.81 4.88 -12.09
CA ARG A 187 15.57 4.89 -10.64
C ARG A 187 16.85 5.16 -9.84
N LEU A 188 17.96 4.52 -10.19
CA LEU A 188 19.26 4.74 -9.54
C LEU A 188 19.80 6.15 -9.77
N ARG A 189 19.62 6.70 -10.99
CA ARG A 189 20.06 8.06 -11.32
C ARG A 189 19.22 9.12 -10.62
N ARG A 190 17.89 9.04 -10.71
CA ARG A 190 16.97 10.07 -10.19
C ARG A 190 16.68 9.91 -8.71
N GLY A 191 16.57 8.66 -8.22
CA GLY A 191 16.21 8.34 -6.84
C GLY A 191 17.41 8.24 -5.90
N CYS A 192 18.59 7.85 -6.40
CA CYS A 192 19.79 7.67 -5.57
C CYS A 192 20.96 8.58 -5.98
N GLY A 193 20.85 9.36 -7.06
CA GLY A 193 21.86 10.34 -7.47
C GLY A 193 23.11 9.75 -8.14
N TYR A 194 23.09 8.48 -8.56
CA TYR A 194 24.26 7.86 -9.19
C TYR A 194 24.54 8.41 -10.60
N ARG A 195 25.82 8.49 -10.97
CA ARG A 195 26.24 8.94 -12.30
C ARG A 195 25.89 7.88 -13.34
N LEU A 196 25.59 8.33 -14.57
CA LEU A 196 25.20 7.43 -15.66
C LEU A 196 26.28 6.37 -15.94
N ARG A 197 27.56 6.75 -15.93
CA ARG A 197 28.68 5.82 -16.16
C ARG A 197 28.62 4.62 -15.20
N ASP A 198 28.46 4.90 -13.91
CA ASP A 198 28.48 3.88 -12.86
C ASP A 198 27.26 2.96 -12.98
N VAL A 199 26.11 3.51 -13.35
CA VAL A 199 24.87 2.75 -13.61
C VAL A 199 25.01 1.81 -14.81
N LEU A 200 25.63 2.28 -15.90
CA LEU A 200 25.87 1.45 -17.09
C LEU A 200 26.82 0.29 -16.79
N THR A 201 27.87 0.55 -16.00
CA THR A 201 28.84 -0.47 -15.55
C THR A 201 28.14 -1.54 -14.72
N LEU A 202 27.38 -1.12 -13.69
CA LEU A 202 26.66 -2.03 -12.80
C LEU A 202 25.66 -2.92 -13.54
N LEU A 203 24.87 -2.33 -14.44
CA LEU A 203 23.82 -3.04 -15.18
C LEU A 203 24.36 -3.80 -16.39
N ARG A 204 25.66 -3.66 -16.70
CA ARG A 204 26.32 -4.28 -17.86
C ARG A 204 25.53 -4.01 -19.14
N ILE A 205 25.26 -2.73 -19.43
CA ILE A 205 24.53 -2.28 -20.62
C ILE A 205 25.28 -1.14 -21.31
N SER A 206 25.35 -1.19 -22.64
CA SER A 206 25.96 -0.10 -23.41
C SER A 206 25.13 1.17 -23.33
N LYS A 207 25.77 2.34 -23.43
CA LYS A 207 25.09 3.65 -23.44
C LYS A 207 24.02 3.73 -24.54
N SER A 208 24.32 3.24 -25.74
CA SER A 208 23.38 3.23 -26.87
C SER A 208 22.14 2.39 -26.59
N SER A 209 22.31 1.16 -26.08
CA SER A 209 21.20 0.27 -25.71
C SER A 209 20.36 0.84 -24.58
N TYR A 210 21.02 1.48 -23.60
CA TYR A 210 20.35 2.15 -22.48
C TYR A 210 19.49 3.32 -22.96
N GLU A 211 20.03 4.23 -23.77
CA GLU A 211 19.29 5.39 -24.28
C GLU A 211 18.12 4.97 -25.20
N TYR A 212 18.31 3.95 -26.02
CA TYR A 212 17.24 3.38 -26.84
C TYR A 212 16.12 2.81 -25.96
N ALA A 213 16.47 1.97 -24.98
CA ALA A 213 15.52 1.37 -24.06
C ALA A 213 14.82 2.42 -23.17
N ARG A 214 15.53 3.48 -22.76
CA ARG A 214 14.99 4.62 -22.00
C ARG A 214 13.90 5.35 -22.79
N ARG A 215 14.21 5.76 -24.03
CA ARG A 215 13.23 6.41 -24.93
C ARG A 215 12.03 5.51 -25.22
N ALA A 216 12.27 4.22 -25.46
CA ALA A 216 11.20 3.25 -25.69
C ALA A 216 10.33 3.01 -24.43
N ASN A 217 10.89 3.14 -23.23
CA ASN A 217 10.13 3.08 -21.98
C ASN A 217 9.30 4.35 -21.77
N GLU A 218 9.88 5.52 -22.04
CA GLU A 218 9.22 6.82 -21.95
C GLU A 218 7.99 6.89 -22.87
N ALA A 219 8.15 6.55 -24.15
CA ALA A 219 7.03 6.47 -25.10
C ALA A 219 5.95 5.44 -24.69
N ARG A 220 6.35 4.33 -24.06
CA ARG A 220 5.41 3.35 -23.49
C ARG A 220 4.67 3.90 -22.28
N GLY A 221 5.33 4.71 -21.45
CA GLY A 221 4.75 5.43 -20.32
C GLY A 221 3.68 6.42 -20.80
N GLU A 222 4.04 7.30 -21.74
CA GLU A 222 3.12 8.28 -22.33
C GLU A 222 1.87 7.61 -22.96
N ARG A 223 2.09 6.51 -23.69
CA ARG A 223 0.98 5.70 -24.23
C ARG A 223 0.11 5.13 -23.11
N SER A 224 0.72 4.58 -22.06
CA SER A 224 -0.01 4.00 -20.94
C SER A 224 -0.86 5.04 -20.21
N GLU A 225 -0.33 6.25 -20.01
CA GLU A 225 -1.06 7.37 -19.41
C GLU A 225 -2.20 7.88 -20.29
N ARG A 226 -1.96 8.02 -21.59
CA ARG A 226 -3.02 8.38 -22.56
C ARG A 226 -4.15 7.35 -22.54
N VAL A 227 -3.81 6.06 -22.66
CA VAL A 227 -4.78 4.97 -22.61
C VAL A 227 -5.51 4.95 -21.26
N ALA A 228 -4.82 5.19 -20.15
CA ALA A 228 -5.45 5.23 -18.82
C ALA A 228 -6.49 6.35 -18.70
N ARG A 229 -6.17 7.56 -19.19
CA ARG A 229 -7.12 8.68 -19.24
C ARG A 229 -8.34 8.33 -20.07
N ARG A 230 -8.13 7.76 -21.27
CA ARG A 230 -9.23 7.38 -22.17
C ARG A 230 -10.11 6.27 -21.60
N VAL A 231 -9.51 5.23 -21.03
CA VAL A 231 -10.21 4.11 -20.36
C VAL A 231 -11.07 4.61 -19.20
N ARG A 232 -10.56 5.54 -18.39
CA ARG A 232 -11.33 6.14 -17.29
C ARG A 232 -12.54 6.92 -17.82
N ARG A 233 -12.35 7.76 -18.84
CA ARG A 233 -13.45 8.50 -19.48
C ARG A 233 -14.52 7.58 -20.06
N ALA A 234 -14.12 6.54 -20.79
CA ALA A 234 -15.06 5.57 -21.36
C ALA A 234 -15.85 4.81 -20.27
N TRP A 235 -15.20 4.50 -19.14
CA TRP A 235 -15.89 3.91 -17.98
C TRP A 235 -16.88 4.87 -17.32
N GLU A 236 -16.51 6.15 -17.14
CA GLU A 236 -17.41 7.19 -16.62
C GLU A 236 -18.61 7.43 -17.54
N ALA A 237 -18.36 7.55 -18.86
CA ALA A 237 -19.41 7.70 -19.87
C ALA A 237 -20.37 6.50 -19.90
N SER A 238 -19.92 5.30 -19.49
CA SER A 238 -20.78 4.13 -19.32
C SER A 238 -21.61 4.12 -18.03
N GLY A 239 -21.65 5.21 -17.27
CA GLY A 239 -22.28 5.24 -15.94
C GLY A 239 -21.54 4.35 -14.93
N ARG A 240 -20.24 4.12 -15.13
CA ARG A 240 -19.38 3.26 -14.28
C ARG A 240 -19.77 1.78 -14.29
N THR A 241 -20.48 1.33 -15.32
CA THR A 241 -21.00 -0.05 -15.41
C THR A 241 -20.06 -1.00 -16.15
N TYR A 242 -19.31 -0.52 -17.14
CA TYR A 242 -18.55 -1.37 -18.04
C TYR A 242 -17.31 -2.01 -17.41
N GLY A 243 -17.14 -3.32 -17.60
CA GLY A 243 -15.87 -4.01 -17.36
C GLY A 243 -14.88 -3.82 -18.51
N TYR A 244 -13.63 -4.27 -18.33
CA TYR A 244 -12.52 -3.98 -19.26
C TYR A 244 -12.77 -4.37 -20.72
N ARG A 245 -13.58 -5.41 -20.98
CA ARG A 245 -13.92 -5.83 -22.34
C ARG A 245 -14.81 -4.81 -23.05
N ARG A 246 -15.85 -4.29 -22.37
CA ARG A 246 -16.74 -3.28 -22.94
C ARG A 246 -16.06 -1.92 -23.01
N VAL A 247 -15.24 -1.56 -22.01
CA VAL A 247 -14.42 -0.34 -22.07
C VAL A 247 -13.43 -0.39 -23.24
N TRP A 248 -12.75 -1.52 -23.44
CA TRP A 248 -11.89 -1.73 -24.61
C TRP A 248 -12.67 -1.58 -25.92
N ALA A 249 -13.85 -2.20 -26.03
CA ALA A 249 -14.67 -2.12 -27.24
C ALA A 249 -15.13 -0.68 -27.50
N SER A 250 -15.51 0.06 -26.45
CA SER A 250 -15.89 1.46 -26.52
C SER A 250 -14.76 2.34 -27.05
N VAL A 251 -13.55 2.21 -26.48
CA VAL A 251 -12.35 2.94 -26.95
C VAL A 251 -11.95 2.57 -28.37
N ARG A 252 -12.02 1.28 -28.72
CA ARG A 252 -11.64 0.79 -30.05
C ARG A 252 -12.61 1.21 -31.15
N SER A 253 -13.89 1.35 -30.83
CA SER A 253 -14.93 1.75 -31.78
C SER A 253 -15.19 3.26 -31.81
N GLY A 254 -14.78 3.99 -30.77
CA GLY A 254 -15.14 5.39 -30.59
C GLY A 254 -16.52 5.61 -29.97
N ALA A 255 -17.17 4.55 -29.47
CA ALA A 255 -18.47 4.66 -28.78
C ALA A 255 -18.39 5.48 -27.47
N ASP A 256 -17.19 5.83 -27.01
CA ASP A 256 -16.95 6.80 -25.94
C ASP A 256 -17.10 8.27 -26.39
N GLY A 257 -17.51 8.53 -27.64
CA GLY A 257 -17.64 9.87 -28.20
C GLY A 257 -16.31 10.50 -28.64
N LEU A 258 -15.30 9.67 -28.91
CA LEU A 258 -13.97 10.06 -29.35
C LEU A 258 -13.55 9.27 -30.60
N PRO A 259 -12.60 9.76 -31.42
CA PRO A 259 -12.10 9.02 -32.58
C PRO A 259 -11.58 7.62 -32.19
N PRO A 260 -11.86 6.55 -32.97
CA PRO A 260 -11.40 5.19 -32.67
C PRO A 260 -9.90 5.12 -32.37
N GLU A 261 -9.49 4.41 -31.31
CA GLU A 261 -8.08 4.23 -30.98
C GLU A 261 -7.68 2.75 -30.87
N GLY A 262 -6.55 2.42 -31.50
CA GLY A 262 -5.97 1.08 -31.49
C GLY A 262 -5.41 0.71 -30.12
N VAL A 263 -6.28 0.20 -29.23
CA VAL A 263 -5.94 -0.29 -27.90
C VAL A 263 -6.18 -1.79 -27.82
N SER A 264 -5.30 -2.53 -27.16
CA SER A 264 -5.47 -3.95 -26.86
C SER A 264 -6.30 -4.16 -25.59
N GLN A 265 -6.95 -5.33 -25.46
CA GLN A 265 -7.71 -5.67 -24.24
C GLN A 265 -6.81 -5.69 -22.98
N LEU A 266 -5.53 -6.04 -23.15
CA LEU A 266 -4.58 -6.09 -22.04
C LEU A 266 -4.22 -4.69 -21.54
N GLU A 267 -4.04 -3.73 -22.45
CA GLU A 267 -3.83 -2.31 -22.09
C GLU A 267 -5.04 -1.76 -21.33
N ALA A 268 -6.26 -1.97 -21.83
CA ALA A 268 -7.48 -1.56 -21.13
C ALA A 268 -7.61 -2.20 -19.74
N ARG A 269 -7.32 -3.51 -19.62
CA ARG A 269 -7.34 -4.23 -18.33
C ARG A 269 -6.27 -3.73 -17.35
N ARG A 270 -5.07 -3.39 -17.82
CA ARG A 270 -4.00 -2.83 -16.99
C ARG A 270 -4.37 -1.43 -16.50
N ALA A 271 -4.86 -0.58 -17.41
CA ALA A 271 -5.34 0.76 -17.08
C ALA A 271 -6.45 0.73 -16.02
N MET A 272 -7.46 -0.12 -16.17
CA MET A 272 -8.53 -0.25 -15.17
C MET A 272 -7.99 -0.71 -13.80
N ARG A 273 -7.09 -1.70 -13.78
CA ARG A 273 -6.47 -2.17 -12.52
C ARG A 273 -5.63 -1.10 -11.85
N ALA A 274 -4.79 -0.38 -12.60
CA ALA A 274 -3.96 0.70 -12.07
C ALA A 274 -4.82 1.86 -11.51
N ALA A 275 -5.98 2.12 -12.12
CA ALA A 275 -6.92 3.13 -11.66
C ALA A 275 -7.87 2.65 -10.55
N GLY A 276 -7.81 1.38 -10.12
CA GLY A 276 -8.72 0.82 -9.12
C GLY A 276 -10.18 0.73 -9.57
N ILE A 277 -10.46 0.84 -10.88
CA ILE A 277 -11.82 0.84 -11.42
C ILE A 277 -12.20 -0.55 -11.94
N SER A 278 -13.49 -0.90 -11.79
CA SER A 278 -14.02 -2.17 -12.27
C SER A 278 -15.46 -2.00 -12.76
N GLY A 279 -15.91 -2.92 -13.60
CA GLY A 279 -17.31 -2.99 -13.99
C GLY A 279 -18.15 -3.52 -12.82
N ARG A 280 -19.40 -3.06 -12.73
CA ARG A 280 -20.36 -3.53 -11.74
C ARG A 280 -20.63 -5.02 -11.89
N ARG A 281 -20.91 -5.70 -10.77
CA ARG A 281 -21.15 -7.15 -10.72
C ARG A 281 -22.51 -7.40 -10.07
N PRO A 282 -23.40 -8.20 -10.69
CA PRO A 282 -24.73 -8.45 -10.15
C PRO A 282 -24.63 -9.04 -8.74
N ARG A 283 -25.38 -8.46 -7.79
CA ARG A 283 -25.62 -9.07 -6.47
C ARG A 283 -26.68 -10.17 -6.57
N ALA A 284 -26.58 -11.19 -5.73
CA ALA A 284 -27.61 -12.23 -5.61
C ALA A 284 -28.94 -11.62 -5.13
N GLY A 285 -30.02 -11.88 -5.86
CA GLY A 285 -31.35 -11.33 -5.56
C GLY A 285 -32.03 -12.01 -4.37
N ARG A 286 -33.00 -11.32 -3.75
CA ARG A 286 -33.95 -11.90 -2.79
C ARG A 286 -35.20 -12.39 -3.53
N PRO A 287 -35.80 -13.53 -3.15
CA PRO A 287 -37.00 -14.04 -3.80
C PRO A 287 -38.24 -13.19 -3.46
N TRP A 288 -39.08 -12.93 -4.46
CA TRP A 288 -40.40 -12.30 -4.38
C TRP A 288 -41.44 -13.27 -4.95
N SER A 289 -42.67 -13.26 -4.44
CA SER A 289 -43.77 -14.11 -4.90
C SER A 289 -45.06 -13.30 -5.01
N SER A 290 -45.65 -13.24 -6.21
CA SER A 290 -46.93 -12.57 -6.52
C SER A 290 -48.07 -13.58 -6.74
N TYR A 291 -47.93 -14.83 -6.28
CA TYR A 291 -48.88 -15.90 -6.60
C TYR A 291 -50.24 -15.70 -5.91
N ALA A 292 -51.27 -15.42 -6.72
CA ALA A 292 -52.66 -15.68 -6.41
C ALA A 292 -53.11 -16.91 -7.24
N GLY A 293 -53.85 -17.82 -6.59
CA GLY A 293 -54.19 -19.19 -7.00
C GLY A 293 -54.65 -19.43 -8.46
N GLU A 294 -54.90 -20.70 -8.77
CA GLU A 294 -55.25 -21.18 -10.11
C GLU A 294 -56.76 -21.33 -10.30
N THR A 295 -57.27 -20.82 -11.44
CA THR A 295 -58.65 -21.06 -11.91
C THR A 295 -58.75 -21.31 -13.42
N ASP A 296 -57.64 -21.36 -14.19
CA ASP A 296 -57.70 -21.39 -15.67
C ASP A 296 -56.58 -22.21 -16.33
N ASP A 297 -56.80 -22.62 -17.58
CA ASP A 297 -55.89 -23.43 -18.40
C ASP A 297 -54.68 -22.62 -18.89
N ARG A 298 -53.50 -23.25 -18.86
CA ARG A 298 -52.21 -22.59 -19.16
C ARG A 298 -51.79 -22.86 -20.61
N PRO A 299 -51.38 -21.83 -21.37
CA PRO A 299 -50.84 -22.06 -22.70
C PRO A 299 -49.48 -22.77 -22.63
N ALA A 300 -49.08 -23.33 -23.77
CA ALA A 300 -47.82 -24.03 -23.95
C ALA A 300 -46.58 -23.19 -23.57
N ASN A 301 -45.50 -23.86 -23.17
CA ASN A 301 -44.20 -23.23 -22.95
C ASN A 301 -43.35 -23.34 -24.22
N ALA A 302 -43.52 -22.37 -25.13
CA ALA A 302 -42.84 -22.36 -26.42
C ALA A 302 -41.30 -22.49 -26.32
N PRO A 303 -40.56 -21.77 -25.44
CA PRO A 303 -39.12 -21.96 -25.30
C PRO A 303 -38.72 -23.41 -24.95
N ARG A 304 -39.48 -24.06 -24.06
CA ARG A 304 -39.22 -25.45 -23.67
C ARG A 304 -39.54 -26.44 -24.79
N GLU A 305 -40.67 -26.24 -25.47
CA GLU A 305 -41.09 -27.10 -26.59
C GLU A 305 -40.12 -26.99 -27.77
N ARG A 306 -39.65 -25.78 -28.11
CA ARG A 306 -38.60 -25.57 -29.11
C ARG A 306 -37.32 -26.32 -28.75
N ALA A 307 -36.88 -26.24 -27.50
CA ALA A 307 -35.71 -26.98 -27.02
C ALA A 307 -35.90 -28.51 -27.06
N ALA A 308 -37.11 -29.00 -26.81
CA ALA A 308 -37.43 -30.42 -26.93
C ALA A 308 -37.43 -30.88 -28.39
N ALA A 309 -38.00 -30.08 -29.30
CA ALA A 309 -38.05 -30.36 -30.73
C ALA A 309 -36.65 -30.45 -31.36
N ARG A 310 -35.74 -29.53 -31.02
CA ARG A 310 -34.34 -29.56 -31.50
C ARG A 310 -33.59 -30.81 -31.06
N ARG A 311 -33.80 -31.25 -29.80
CA ARG A 311 -33.22 -32.51 -29.31
C ARG A 311 -33.81 -33.72 -30.01
N ALA A 312 -35.12 -33.74 -30.23
CA ALA A 312 -35.79 -34.82 -30.96
C ALA A 312 -35.32 -34.89 -32.42
N ALA A 313 -34.94 -33.76 -33.02
CA ALA A 313 -34.33 -33.67 -34.34
C ALA A 313 -32.85 -34.08 -34.38
N GLY A 314 -32.25 -34.49 -33.26
CA GLY A 314 -30.86 -34.95 -33.19
C GLY A 314 -29.81 -33.83 -33.16
N GLU A 315 -30.20 -32.57 -32.94
CA GLU A 315 -29.24 -31.48 -32.76
C GLU A 315 -28.50 -31.61 -31.41
N ASP A 316 -27.22 -31.22 -31.37
CA ASP A 316 -26.43 -31.13 -30.12
C ASP A 316 -26.85 -29.91 -29.27
N PHE A 317 -28.14 -29.83 -28.92
CA PHE A 317 -28.74 -28.76 -28.14
C PHE A 317 -28.92 -29.18 -26.67
N ARG A 318 -28.10 -28.61 -25.78
CA ARG A 318 -28.04 -29.03 -24.37
C ARG A 318 -28.92 -28.21 -23.42
N LEU A 319 -29.41 -27.04 -23.83
CA LEU A 319 -30.14 -26.11 -22.96
C LEU A 319 -31.61 -26.53 -22.78
N ALA A 320 -32.15 -26.44 -21.56
CA ALA A 320 -33.54 -26.82 -21.26
C ALA A 320 -34.60 -25.97 -21.99
N HIS A 321 -34.24 -24.76 -22.40
CA HIS A 321 -35.10 -23.79 -23.06
C HIS A 321 -34.37 -23.15 -24.24
N ASP A 322 -35.10 -22.91 -25.32
CA ASP A 322 -34.62 -22.20 -26.48
C ASP A 322 -35.35 -20.85 -26.60
N PHE A 323 -34.71 -19.81 -26.07
CA PHE A 323 -35.13 -18.42 -26.22
C PHE A 323 -34.49 -17.76 -27.45
N SER A 324 -33.99 -18.51 -28.43
CA SER A 324 -33.51 -17.89 -29.67
C SER A 324 -34.67 -17.51 -30.58
N ALA A 325 -34.51 -16.39 -31.28
CA ALA A 325 -35.36 -15.96 -32.37
C ALA A 325 -34.47 -15.71 -33.59
N PRO A 326 -34.88 -16.12 -34.81
CA PRO A 326 -34.12 -15.88 -36.02
C PRO A 326 -34.21 -14.42 -36.50
N ALA A 327 -35.29 -13.70 -36.18
CA ALA A 327 -35.46 -12.28 -36.49
C ALA A 327 -36.09 -11.51 -35.30
N PRO A 328 -35.93 -10.16 -35.25
CA PRO A 328 -36.65 -9.31 -34.31
C PRO A 328 -38.16 -9.53 -34.41
N GLY A 329 -38.85 -9.41 -33.29
CA GLY A 329 -40.32 -9.47 -33.27
C GLY A 329 -40.93 -10.88 -33.37
N GLU A 330 -40.14 -11.96 -33.40
CA GLU A 330 -40.69 -13.32 -33.47
C GLU A 330 -40.95 -13.98 -32.11
N LEU A 331 -40.10 -13.71 -31.13
CA LEU A 331 -40.25 -14.19 -29.77
C LEU A 331 -39.88 -13.05 -28.82
N ALA A 332 -40.78 -12.74 -27.88
CA ALA A 332 -40.50 -11.82 -26.79
C ALA A 332 -40.79 -12.48 -25.46
N VAL A 333 -40.09 -12.02 -24.42
CA VAL A 333 -40.37 -12.37 -23.02
C VAL A 333 -40.78 -11.11 -22.26
N THR A 334 -41.67 -11.26 -21.29
CA THR A 334 -42.06 -10.16 -20.40
C THR A 334 -42.27 -10.66 -18.98
N ASP A 335 -42.09 -9.75 -18.04
CA ASP A 335 -42.27 -9.94 -16.60
C ASP A 335 -42.36 -8.55 -15.93
N VAL A 336 -42.66 -8.47 -14.64
CA VAL A 336 -42.69 -7.23 -13.87
C VAL A 336 -41.55 -7.19 -12.87
N THR A 337 -40.89 -6.02 -12.76
CA THR A 337 -39.91 -5.80 -11.70
C THR A 337 -40.23 -4.56 -10.88
N GLU A 338 -40.01 -4.65 -9.55
CA GLU A 338 -40.21 -3.56 -8.59
C GLU A 338 -38.88 -2.85 -8.29
N PHE A 339 -38.95 -1.52 -8.21
CA PHE A 339 -37.94 -0.63 -7.65
C PHE A 339 -38.51 0.08 -6.43
N SER A 340 -37.82 -0.03 -5.29
CA SER A 340 -38.20 0.64 -4.04
C SER A 340 -37.19 1.74 -3.74
N ILE A 341 -37.61 2.99 -3.85
CA ILE A 341 -36.85 4.18 -3.44
C ILE A 341 -37.49 4.82 -2.21
N PRO A 342 -36.81 5.72 -1.47
CA PRO A 342 -37.39 6.38 -0.30
C PRO A 342 -38.71 7.12 -0.58
N ALA A 343 -38.89 7.65 -1.78
CA ALA A 343 -40.12 8.32 -2.20
C ALA A 343 -41.31 7.37 -2.49
N GLY A 344 -41.06 6.06 -2.62
CA GLY A 344 -42.09 5.06 -2.90
C GLY A 344 -41.64 3.98 -3.88
N LYS A 345 -42.62 3.25 -4.43
CA LYS A 345 -42.39 2.12 -5.33
C LYS A 345 -42.72 2.48 -6.78
N VAL A 346 -41.88 1.98 -7.69
CA VAL A 346 -42.08 2.08 -9.14
C VAL A 346 -41.96 0.67 -9.73
N TYR A 347 -42.86 0.35 -10.64
CA TYR A 347 -42.96 -0.94 -11.33
C TYR A 347 -42.68 -0.76 -12.81
N LEU A 348 -41.94 -1.70 -13.37
CA LEU A 348 -41.61 -1.76 -14.80
C LEU A 348 -42.12 -3.08 -15.36
N SER A 349 -42.86 -2.99 -16.47
CA SER A 349 -43.16 -4.13 -17.35
C SER A 349 -42.48 -3.89 -18.70
N PRO A 350 -41.33 -4.53 -18.98
CA PRO A 350 -40.71 -4.49 -20.30
C PRO A 350 -41.13 -5.70 -21.14
N VAL A 351 -41.19 -5.51 -22.45
CA VAL A 351 -41.25 -6.57 -23.45
C VAL A 351 -39.89 -6.68 -24.10
N ILE A 352 -39.22 -7.80 -23.88
CA ILE A 352 -37.82 -8.02 -24.26
C ILE A 352 -37.77 -8.93 -25.48
N ASP A 353 -37.25 -8.43 -26.59
CA ASP A 353 -37.05 -9.19 -27.81
C ASP A 353 -35.95 -10.24 -27.64
N CYS A 354 -36.27 -11.50 -27.92
CA CYS A 354 -35.35 -12.62 -27.74
C CYS A 354 -34.22 -12.68 -28.78
N PHE A 355 -34.37 -12.05 -29.95
CA PHE A 355 -33.36 -12.02 -31.02
C PHE A 355 -32.03 -11.44 -30.51
N ASP A 356 -32.08 -10.26 -29.91
CA ASP A 356 -30.90 -9.52 -29.46
C ASP A 356 -31.01 -8.96 -28.05
N GLY A 357 -32.11 -9.22 -27.34
CA GLY A 357 -32.34 -8.78 -25.97
C GLY A 357 -32.67 -7.29 -25.83
N ALA A 358 -33.22 -6.66 -26.87
CA ALA A 358 -33.74 -5.30 -26.81
C ALA A 358 -34.96 -5.22 -25.87
N PRO A 359 -35.07 -4.22 -24.97
CA PRO A 359 -36.36 -3.83 -24.42
C PRO A 359 -37.15 -3.15 -25.55
N ALA A 360 -37.94 -3.91 -26.29
CA ALA A 360 -38.62 -3.43 -27.50
C ALA A 360 -39.79 -2.48 -27.18
N ALA A 361 -40.45 -2.69 -26.04
CA ALA A 361 -41.41 -1.76 -25.46
C ALA A 361 -41.42 -1.90 -23.95
N TRP A 362 -41.98 -0.91 -23.26
CA TRP A 362 -42.16 -0.97 -21.81
C TRP A 362 -43.29 -0.07 -21.34
N SER A 363 -43.75 -0.30 -20.13
CA SER A 363 -44.60 0.61 -19.37
C SER A 363 -44.06 0.73 -17.96
N ILE A 364 -44.18 1.92 -17.39
CA ILE A 364 -43.74 2.26 -16.04
C ILE A 364 -44.96 2.78 -15.28
N SER A 365 -45.18 2.28 -14.07
CA SER A 365 -46.32 2.66 -13.22
C SER A 365 -45.93 2.62 -11.75
N ARG A 366 -46.74 3.27 -10.91
CA ARG A 366 -46.64 3.19 -9.44
C ARG A 366 -47.46 2.03 -8.86
N HIS A 367 -48.19 1.32 -9.72
CA HIS A 367 -49.05 0.19 -9.35
C HIS A 367 -48.75 -1.05 -10.23
N PRO A 368 -48.65 -2.26 -9.64
CA PRO A 368 -48.43 -3.49 -10.37
C PRO A 368 -49.76 -4.12 -10.81
N ASP A 369 -50.48 -3.46 -11.71
CA ASP A 369 -51.81 -3.88 -12.18
C ASP A 369 -51.79 -4.39 -13.64
N SER A 370 -52.95 -4.80 -14.15
CA SER A 370 -53.07 -5.22 -15.55
C SER A 370 -52.83 -4.08 -16.52
N ALA A 371 -53.11 -2.82 -16.16
CA ALA A 371 -52.89 -1.68 -17.05
C ALA A 371 -51.40 -1.49 -17.37
N LEU A 372 -50.52 -1.72 -16.38
CA LEU A 372 -49.07 -1.75 -16.56
C LEU A 372 -48.65 -2.81 -17.59
N CYS A 373 -49.14 -4.04 -17.46
CA CYS A 373 -48.78 -5.13 -18.37
C CYS A 373 -49.39 -4.91 -19.77
N ASP A 374 -50.67 -4.59 -19.83
CA ASP A 374 -51.40 -4.38 -21.08
C ASP A 374 -50.81 -3.20 -21.88
N GLY A 375 -50.33 -2.16 -21.19
CA GLY A 375 -49.65 -1.02 -21.81
C GLY A 375 -48.40 -1.43 -22.56
N SER A 376 -47.54 -2.24 -21.94
CA SER A 376 -46.28 -2.68 -22.56
C SER A 376 -46.52 -3.65 -23.72
N LEU A 377 -47.54 -4.51 -23.60
CA LEU A 377 -47.95 -5.41 -24.68
C LEU A 377 -48.51 -4.65 -25.89
N ARG A 378 -49.41 -3.69 -25.69
CA ARG A 378 -49.95 -2.87 -26.79
C ARG A 378 -48.82 -2.12 -27.50
N ALA A 379 -47.98 -1.42 -26.75
CA ALA A 379 -46.85 -0.68 -27.31
C ALA A 379 -45.90 -1.57 -28.11
N TYR A 380 -45.64 -2.81 -27.65
CA TYR A 380 -44.83 -3.77 -28.38
C TYR A 380 -45.48 -4.18 -29.70
N LEU A 381 -46.73 -4.63 -29.66
CA LEU A 381 -47.41 -5.19 -30.82
C LEU A 381 -47.75 -4.12 -31.86
N ASP A 382 -48.12 -2.91 -31.42
CA ASP A 382 -48.39 -1.77 -32.31
C ASP A 382 -47.10 -1.27 -33.01
N GLY A 383 -45.92 -1.59 -32.46
CA GLY A 383 -44.63 -1.28 -33.06
C GLY A 383 -44.11 -2.34 -34.05
N LEU A 384 -44.79 -3.48 -34.20
CA LEU A 384 -44.39 -4.54 -35.13
C LEU A 384 -44.92 -4.28 -36.55
N PRO A 385 -44.24 -4.78 -37.60
CA PRO A 385 -44.76 -4.74 -38.97
C PRO A 385 -46.14 -5.37 -39.07
N ALA A 386 -46.99 -4.84 -39.95
CA ALA A 386 -48.32 -5.38 -40.20
C ALA A 386 -48.25 -6.87 -40.59
N GLY A 387 -49.13 -7.68 -39.99
CA GLY A 387 -49.15 -9.14 -40.22
C GLY A 387 -48.15 -9.94 -39.38
N SER A 388 -47.41 -9.29 -38.47
CA SER A 388 -46.57 -10.01 -37.50
C SER A 388 -47.40 -10.88 -36.56
N ALA A 389 -46.92 -12.10 -36.30
CA ALA A 389 -47.53 -13.04 -35.36
C ALA A 389 -46.50 -13.47 -34.29
N PRO A 390 -46.09 -12.55 -33.40
CA PRO A 390 -45.06 -12.82 -32.41
C PRO A 390 -45.51 -13.90 -31.41
N THR A 391 -44.56 -14.65 -30.87
CA THR A 391 -44.78 -15.40 -29.63
C THR A 391 -44.42 -14.51 -28.43
N VAL A 392 -45.35 -14.28 -27.52
CA VAL A 392 -45.09 -13.53 -26.27
C VAL A 392 -45.09 -14.51 -25.10
N HIS A 393 -43.93 -14.69 -24.49
CA HIS A 393 -43.71 -15.56 -23.34
C HIS A 393 -43.78 -14.77 -22.02
N THR A 394 -44.54 -15.28 -21.06
CA THR A 394 -44.84 -14.64 -19.76
C THR A 394 -44.52 -15.58 -18.60
N ASP A 395 -44.36 -15.04 -17.41
CA ASP A 395 -44.40 -15.82 -16.18
C ASP A 395 -45.85 -16.26 -15.84
N GLY A 396 -46.04 -16.93 -14.70
CA GLY A 396 -47.36 -17.37 -14.24
C GLY A 396 -48.23 -16.29 -13.57
N GLY A 397 -47.88 -15.01 -13.69
CA GLY A 397 -48.54 -13.89 -13.02
C GLY A 397 -50.04 -13.79 -13.31
N ALA A 398 -50.79 -13.17 -12.39
CA ALA A 398 -52.24 -13.00 -12.55
C ALA A 398 -52.60 -12.02 -13.67
N THR A 399 -51.80 -10.96 -13.85
CA THR A 399 -52.01 -9.93 -14.88
C THR A 399 -51.93 -10.50 -16.30
N TYR A 400 -50.97 -11.39 -16.57
CA TYR A 400 -50.81 -12.09 -17.86
C TYR A 400 -51.89 -13.14 -18.17
N ARG A 401 -52.73 -13.45 -17.19
CA ARG A 401 -53.89 -14.34 -17.33
C ARG A 401 -55.21 -13.59 -17.45
N SER A 402 -55.20 -12.25 -17.32
CA SER A 402 -56.39 -11.43 -17.39
C SER A 402 -57.09 -11.50 -18.75
N ALA A 403 -58.40 -11.22 -18.77
CA ALA A 403 -59.18 -11.17 -20.00
C ALA A 403 -58.65 -10.10 -20.97
N SER A 404 -58.21 -8.95 -20.46
CA SER A 404 -57.65 -7.87 -21.26
C SER A 404 -56.34 -8.29 -21.94
N TRP A 405 -55.43 -8.95 -21.22
CA TRP A 405 -54.19 -9.48 -21.80
C TRP A 405 -54.48 -10.46 -22.95
N LYS A 406 -55.43 -11.39 -22.73
CA LYS A 406 -55.83 -12.37 -23.76
C LYS A 406 -56.45 -11.70 -24.97
N ALA A 407 -57.31 -10.69 -24.78
CA ALA A 407 -57.94 -9.94 -25.85
C ALA A 407 -56.90 -9.21 -26.70
N ILE A 408 -55.99 -8.45 -26.06
CA ILE A 408 -54.93 -7.70 -26.76
C ILE A 408 -54.07 -8.64 -27.59
N ALA A 409 -53.66 -9.78 -27.02
CA ALA A 409 -52.86 -10.77 -27.74
C ALA A 409 -53.62 -11.37 -28.94
N GLY A 410 -54.89 -11.74 -28.75
CA GLY A 410 -55.73 -12.33 -29.79
C GLY A 410 -56.04 -11.37 -30.94
N GLU A 411 -56.43 -10.14 -30.63
CA GLU A 411 -56.74 -9.08 -31.61
C GLU A 411 -55.56 -8.77 -32.54
N ARG A 412 -54.34 -8.92 -32.02
CA ARG A 412 -53.09 -8.58 -32.73
C ARG A 412 -52.32 -9.81 -33.19
N GLY A 413 -52.94 -10.99 -33.17
CA GLY A 413 -52.36 -12.23 -33.70
C GLY A 413 -51.15 -12.78 -32.92
N ALA A 414 -50.94 -12.36 -31.67
CA ALA A 414 -49.83 -12.80 -30.85
C ALA A 414 -50.11 -14.17 -30.20
N ALA A 415 -49.21 -15.12 -30.42
CA ALA A 415 -49.25 -16.42 -29.75
C ALA A 415 -48.81 -16.28 -28.29
N ARG A 416 -49.68 -16.66 -27.35
CA ARG A 416 -49.34 -16.64 -25.92
C ARG A 416 -48.52 -17.87 -25.54
N SER A 417 -47.48 -17.65 -24.76
CA SER A 417 -46.62 -18.68 -24.18
C SER A 417 -46.42 -18.37 -22.70
N MET A 418 -46.33 -19.39 -21.85
CA MET A 418 -46.30 -19.17 -20.39
C MET A 418 -45.39 -20.15 -19.66
N SER A 419 -44.75 -19.66 -18.60
CA SER A 419 -43.96 -20.47 -17.68
C SER A 419 -44.83 -21.49 -16.93
N ARG A 420 -44.25 -22.64 -16.58
CA ARG A 420 -44.92 -23.61 -15.70
C ARG A 420 -45.01 -23.06 -14.28
N LYS A 421 -45.95 -23.60 -13.49
CA LYS A 421 -46.13 -23.24 -12.08
C LYS A 421 -44.79 -23.33 -11.33
N ALA A 422 -44.46 -22.27 -10.60
CA ALA A 422 -43.30 -22.22 -9.71
C ALA A 422 -41.95 -22.59 -10.36
N CYS A 423 -41.82 -22.42 -11.68
CA CYS A 423 -40.58 -22.69 -12.42
C CYS A 423 -39.97 -21.38 -12.92
N CYS A 424 -39.20 -20.69 -12.08
CA CYS A 424 -38.57 -19.40 -12.43
C CYS A 424 -37.62 -19.50 -13.63
N GLN A 425 -36.99 -20.66 -13.83
CA GLN A 425 -36.10 -20.93 -14.96
C GLN A 425 -36.82 -20.81 -16.31
N ASP A 426 -38.14 -21.00 -16.33
CA ASP A 426 -38.94 -20.89 -17.55
C ASP A 426 -39.00 -19.44 -18.07
N ASN A 427 -38.64 -18.41 -17.27
CA ASN A 427 -38.54 -17.01 -17.69
C ASN A 427 -37.12 -16.40 -17.54
N ALA A 428 -36.09 -17.25 -17.57
CA ALA A 428 -34.70 -16.86 -17.27
C ALA A 428 -34.16 -15.68 -18.12
N ARG A 429 -34.70 -15.46 -19.33
CA ARG A 429 -34.30 -14.35 -20.19
C ARG A 429 -34.74 -12.99 -19.65
N ALA A 430 -35.96 -12.90 -19.09
CA ALA A 430 -36.44 -11.70 -18.42
C ALA A 430 -35.66 -11.45 -17.12
N GLU A 431 -35.41 -12.50 -16.33
CA GLU A 431 -34.59 -12.40 -15.12
C GLU A 431 -33.18 -11.87 -15.40
N GLY A 432 -32.52 -12.39 -16.45
CA GLY A 432 -31.20 -11.92 -16.86
C GLY A 432 -31.18 -10.45 -17.30
N PHE A 433 -32.25 -9.98 -17.94
CA PHE A 433 -32.43 -8.57 -18.25
C PHE A 433 -32.58 -7.74 -16.97
N PHE A 434 -33.43 -8.13 -16.04
CA PHE A 434 -33.61 -7.41 -14.77
C PHE A 434 -32.35 -7.37 -13.92
N GLY A 435 -31.58 -8.46 -13.87
CA GLY A 435 -30.29 -8.48 -13.19
C GLY A 435 -29.32 -7.46 -13.77
N THR A 436 -29.29 -7.34 -15.10
CA THR A 436 -28.47 -6.33 -15.79
C THR A 436 -28.99 -4.92 -15.52
N LEU A 437 -30.30 -4.69 -15.69
CA LEU A 437 -30.96 -3.41 -15.46
C LEU A 437 -30.71 -2.91 -14.03
N LYS A 438 -31.00 -3.72 -13.01
CA LYS A 438 -30.85 -3.30 -11.62
C LYS A 438 -29.40 -3.04 -11.25
N GLU A 439 -28.47 -3.82 -11.77
CA GLU A 439 -27.04 -3.61 -11.50
C GLU A 439 -26.50 -2.35 -12.17
N GLU A 440 -26.89 -2.09 -13.42
CA GLU A 440 -26.37 -0.97 -14.21
C GLU A 440 -27.08 0.36 -13.86
N PHE A 441 -28.40 0.33 -13.64
CA PHE A 441 -29.23 1.52 -13.43
C PHE A 441 -29.53 1.83 -11.96
N PHE A 442 -29.80 0.82 -11.12
CA PHE A 442 -30.46 1.05 -9.83
C PHE A 442 -29.50 0.97 -8.64
N TYR A 443 -28.74 -0.12 -8.53
CA TYR A 443 -27.89 -0.38 -7.39
C TYR A 443 -26.71 0.60 -7.32
N GLY A 444 -26.28 0.95 -6.11
CA GLY A 444 -25.12 1.82 -5.86
C GLY A 444 -25.27 3.24 -6.40
N ARG A 445 -26.51 3.71 -6.57
CA ARG A 445 -26.88 5.11 -6.70
C ARG A 445 -27.64 5.52 -5.43
N ASP A 446 -27.55 6.79 -5.06
CA ASP A 446 -28.33 7.35 -3.98
C ASP A 446 -29.65 7.89 -4.51
N TRP A 447 -30.75 7.40 -3.94
CA TRP A 447 -32.12 7.75 -4.33
C TRP A 447 -32.85 8.55 -3.25
N SER A 448 -32.16 8.96 -2.18
CA SER A 448 -32.76 9.67 -1.03
C SER A 448 -33.44 10.99 -1.37
N GLY A 449 -32.98 11.70 -2.40
CA GLY A 449 -33.57 12.96 -2.88
C GLY A 449 -34.40 12.84 -4.16
N ALA A 450 -34.57 11.65 -4.73
CA ALA A 450 -35.27 11.48 -6.00
C ALA A 450 -36.79 11.42 -5.81
N SER A 451 -37.54 12.19 -6.61
CA SER A 451 -38.99 12.03 -6.71
C SER A 451 -39.35 10.81 -7.56
N LEU A 452 -40.57 10.28 -7.41
CA LEU A 452 -41.05 9.18 -8.26
C LEU A 452 -41.04 9.56 -9.75
N ALA A 453 -41.46 10.77 -10.09
CA ALA A 453 -41.46 11.25 -11.47
C ALA A 453 -40.04 11.34 -12.08
N ALA A 454 -39.07 11.85 -11.32
CA ALA A 454 -37.68 11.91 -11.78
C ALA A 454 -37.10 10.49 -11.97
N PHE A 455 -37.43 9.56 -11.06
CA PHE A 455 -37.02 8.16 -11.21
C PHE A 455 -37.62 7.49 -12.46
N GLU A 456 -38.91 7.73 -12.73
CA GLU A 456 -39.63 7.24 -13.90
C GLU A 456 -38.96 7.73 -15.20
N GLU A 457 -38.64 9.03 -15.30
CA GLU A 457 -37.94 9.63 -16.44
C GLU A 457 -36.53 9.06 -16.64
N GLU A 458 -35.77 8.90 -15.55
CA GLU A 458 -34.43 8.33 -15.62
C GLU A 458 -34.44 6.85 -16.04
N LEU A 459 -35.42 6.07 -15.55
CA LEU A 459 -35.57 4.66 -15.91
C LEU A 459 -35.92 4.52 -17.39
N ASP A 460 -36.84 5.33 -17.88
CA ASP A 460 -37.22 5.42 -19.28
C ASP A 460 -36.03 5.83 -20.17
N GLY A 461 -35.25 6.82 -19.75
CA GLY A 461 -34.00 7.21 -20.40
C GLY A 461 -32.96 6.08 -20.45
N TYR A 462 -32.80 5.33 -19.37
CA TYR A 462 -31.92 4.16 -19.34
C TYR A 462 -32.37 3.08 -20.33
N LEU A 463 -33.68 2.80 -20.45
CA LEU A 463 -34.21 1.78 -21.37
C LEU A 463 -33.96 2.16 -22.84
N ARG A 464 -34.15 3.44 -23.19
CA ARG A 464 -33.75 3.96 -24.51
C ARG A 464 -32.26 3.81 -24.76
N TRP A 465 -31.42 4.20 -23.80
CA TRP A 465 -29.97 4.02 -23.91
C TRP A 465 -29.57 2.54 -24.03
N TYR A 466 -30.27 1.65 -23.32
CA TYR A 466 -30.02 0.20 -23.39
C TYR A 466 -30.25 -0.35 -24.81
N ALA A 467 -31.31 0.11 -25.49
CA ALA A 467 -31.61 -0.30 -26.87
C ALA A 467 -30.66 0.33 -27.89
N THR A 468 -30.29 1.60 -27.73
CA THR A 468 -29.63 2.38 -28.79
C THR A 468 -28.14 2.60 -28.59
N GLY A 469 -27.71 2.81 -27.34
CA GLY A 469 -26.34 3.24 -26.99
C GLY A 469 -25.50 2.20 -26.27
N ARG A 470 -26.11 1.16 -25.68
CA ARG A 470 -25.39 0.19 -24.87
C ARG A 470 -24.68 -0.87 -25.73
N LEU A 471 -23.36 -0.98 -25.57
CA LEU A 471 -22.57 -2.04 -26.20
C LEU A 471 -22.87 -3.42 -25.60
N LYS A 472 -23.23 -4.36 -26.48
CA LYS A 472 -23.49 -5.75 -26.20
C LYS A 472 -22.54 -6.65 -26.99
N ALA A 473 -22.19 -7.78 -26.39
CA ALA A 473 -21.44 -8.83 -27.06
C ALA A 473 -22.40 -9.74 -27.85
N PHE A 474 -22.15 -9.89 -29.14
CA PHE A 474 -22.86 -10.78 -30.06
C PHE A 474 -21.93 -11.88 -30.55
N ARG A 475 -22.48 -13.05 -30.86
CA ARG A 475 -21.75 -14.16 -31.48
C ARG A 475 -22.06 -14.18 -32.97
N GLU A 476 -21.07 -13.84 -33.78
CA GLU A 476 -21.21 -13.74 -35.24
C GLU A 476 -19.98 -14.38 -35.90
N GLY A 477 -20.19 -15.29 -36.85
CA GLY A 477 -19.10 -15.98 -37.56
C GLY A 477 -18.09 -16.68 -36.64
N GLY A 478 -18.53 -17.26 -35.53
CA GLY A 478 -17.67 -17.91 -34.53
C GLY A 478 -16.88 -16.96 -33.63
N ARG A 479 -16.98 -15.64 -33.82
CA ARG A 479 -16.26 -14.61 -33.05
C ARG A 479 -17.23 -13.82 -32.17
N THR A 480 -16.67 -13.10 -31.20
CA THR A 480 -17.44 -12.14 -30.39
C THR A 480 -17.29 -10.75 -31.00
N VAL A 481 -18.40 -10.17 -31.46
CA VAL A 481 -18.49 -8.81 -31.96
C VAL A 481 -19.16 -7.94 -30.90
N TYR A 482 -18.66 -6.73 -30.68
CA TYR A 482 -19.29 -5.76 -29.77
C TYR A 482 -19.96 -4.68 -30.58
N ASP A 483 -21.21 -4.41 -30.27
CA ASP A 483 -21.99 -3.40 -30.97
C ASP A 483 -23.21 -2.98 -30.14
N THR A 484 -23.86 -1.87 -30.51
CA THR A 484 -25.17 -1.53 -29.95
C THR A 484 -26.25 -2.40 -30.59
N ILE A 485 -27.38 -2.57 -29.91
CA ILE A 485 -28.49 -3.35 -30.47
C ILE A 485 -29.02 -2.65 -31.73
N ALA A 486 -29.24 -1.34 -31.66
CA ALA A 486 -29.62 -0.53 -32.80
C ALA A 486 -28.60 -0.63 -33.96
N GLY A 487 -27.31 -0.53 -33.67
CA GLY A 487 -26.25 -0.66 -34.68
C GLY A 487 -26.24 -2.03 -35.36
N ARG A 488 -26.52 -3.10 -34.60
CA ARG A 488 -26.56 -4.46 -35.12
C ARG A 488 -27.78 -4.65 -36.01
N ARG A 489 -28.95 -4.22 -35.56
CA ARG A 489 -30.20 -4.26 -36.34
C ARG A 489 -30.04 -3.48 -37.65
N GLY A 490 -29.48 -2.27 -37.60
CA GLY A 490 -29.21 -1.46 -38.78
C GLY A 490 -28.30 -2.15 -39.79
N ARG A 491 -27.21 -2.81 -39.34
CA ARG A 491 -26.34 -3.61 -40.24
C ARG A 491 -27.03 -4.82 -40.87
N LEU A 492 -27.99 -5.40 -40.17
CA LEU A 492 -28.76 -6.55 -40.62
C LEU A 492 -30.02 -6.15 -41.42
N GLY A 493 -30.27 -4.84 -41.60
CA GLY A 493 -31.43 -4.33 -42.34
C GLY A 493 -32.74 -4.33 -41.56
N TYR A 494 -32.69 -4.46 -40.23
CA TYR A 494 -33.88 -4.41 -39.38
C TYR A 494 -34.15 -2.99 -38.86
N ALA A 495 -35.43 -2.67 -38.69
CA ALA A 495 -35.85 -1.46 -37.98
C ALA A 495 -35.41 -1.51 -36.51
N THR A 496 -35.01 -0.36 -35.98
CA THR A 496 -34.49 -0.19 -34.61
C THR A 496 -35.52 0.31 -33.65
#